data_AF-A0A9C9NIB1-F1
#
_entry.id   AF-A0A9C9NIB1-F1
#
_cell.length_a   1.000
_cell.length_b   1.000
_cell.length_c   1.000
_cell.angle_alpha   90.00
_cell.angle_beta   90.00
_cell.angle_gamma   90.00
#
_symmetry.space_group_name_H-M   'P 1'
#
loop_
_entity.id
_entity.type
_entity.pdbx_description
1 polymer ?
#
loop_
_entity_poly.entity_id
_entity_poly.type
_entity_poly.pdbx_seq_one_letter_code
_entity_poly.pdbx_strand_id
1 'polypeptide(L)'
;MTAHECMTRVMYFESNRSSPDGMLAVGTVVMNRLQSGLYPKSVCGVVGQKNQFALGVLSKPMNKGRDLAAKMATRVLRGERHPSVSKAMFFHTAGMTFPYTNMHYLVEAGGNVFYEKRKNARRIDDPPFRNPSSPTAQTEPRLIRIAEEPRYVRPPSVSHRIAAPAPHSVGLAPMTVTDLIAANGN
;
A
#
# COMPACT_ATOMS: atom_id res chain seq x y z
N MET A 1 -7.40 -23.06 -7.23
CA MET A 1 -6.71 -21.78 -7.51
C MET A 1 -6.97 -20.82 -6.38
N THR A 2 -5.93 -20.24 -5.78
CA THR A 2 -6.08 -19.30 -4.65
C THR A 2 -6.29 -17.86 -5.14
N ALA A 3 -6.77 -16.96 -4.27
CA ALA A 3 -6.87 -15.53 -4.59
C ALA A 3 -5.50 -14.94 -4.98
N HIS A 4 -4.44 -15.38 -4.31
CA HIS A 4 -3.06 -15.00 -4.62
C HIS A 4 -2.64 -15.43 -6.02
N GLU A 5 -2.96 -16.66 -6.41
CA GLU A 5 -2.66 -17.17 -7.75
C GLU A 5 -3.43 -16.39 -8.83
N CYS A 6 -4.72 -16.15 -8.64
CA CYS A 6 -5.53 -15.34 -9.58
C CYS A 6 -5.00 -13.90 -9.71
N MET A 7 -4.63 -13.26 -8.59
CA MET A 7 -4.05 -11.92 -8.56
C MET A 7 -2.68 -11.87 -9.25
N THR A 8 -1.82 -12.86 -9.00
CA THR A 8 -0.51 -12.99 -9.65
C THR A 8 -0.68 -13.09 -11.17
N ARG A 9 -1.62 -13.92 -11.62
CA ARG A 9 -1.83 -14.20 -13.04
C ARG A 9 -2.37 -12.97 -13.78
N VAL A 10 -3.37 -12.29 -13.23
CA VAL A 10 -3.91 -11.07 -13.88
C VAL A 10 -2.85 -9.97 -13.95
N MET A 11 -2.07 -9.74 -12.89
CA MET A 11 -0.95 -8.78 -12.94
C MET A 11 0.07 -9.16 -14.02
N TYR A 12 0.41 -10.45 -14.13
CA TYR A 12 1.39 -10.94 -15.09
C TYR A 12 0.94 -10.77 -16.56
N PHE A 13 -0.35 -10.96 -16.85
CA PHE A 13 -0.87 -10.91 -18.23
C PHE A 13 -1.33 -9.52 -18.67
N GLU A 14 -1.77 -8.67 -17.72
CA GLU A 14 -2.36 -7.36 -18.03
C GLU A 14 -1.41 -6.19 -17.88
N SER A 15 -0.17 -6.41 -17.43
CA SER A 15 0.81 -5.33 -17.26
C SER A 15 2.15 -5.69 -17.89
N ASN A 16 3.00 -4.69 -18.09
CA ASN A 16 4.40 -4.94 -18.39
C ASN A 16 5.02 -5.74 -17.23
N ARG A 17 5.53 -6.95 -17.53
CA ARG A 17 6.09 -7.91 -16.56
C ARG A 17 7.32 -7.41 -15.80
N SER A 18 7.90 -6.28 -16.22
CA SER A 18 9.01 -5.61 -15.56
C SER A 18 8.58 -4.36 -14.76
N SER A 19 7.29 -4.02 -14.73
CA SER A 19 6.76 -2.81 -14.09
C SER A 19 5.96 -3.15 -12.83
N PRO A 20 6.56 -3.01 -11.62
CA PRO A 20 5.83 -3.14 -10.36
C PRO A 20 4.65 -2.16 -10.27
N ASP A 21 4.83 -0.96 -10.82
CA ASP A 21 3.81 0.10 -10.85
C ASP A 21 2.58 -0.33 -11.68
N GLY A 22 2.79 -0.88 -12.87
CA GLY A 22 1.72 -1.45 -13.70
C GLY A 22 1.00 -2.62 -13.04
N MET A 23 1.73 -3.50 -12.37
CA MET A 23 1.13 -4.61 -11.61
C MET A 23 0.27 -4.08 -10.45
N LEU A 24 0.76 -3.09 -9.71
CA LEU A 24 0.01 -2.46 -8.62
C LEU A 24 -1.26 -1.79 -9.14
N ALA A 25 -1.19 -1.12 -10.31
CA ALA A 25 -2.33 -0.48 -10.96
C ALA A 25 -3.40 -1.52 -11.39
N VAL A 26 -3.00 -2.60 -12.09
CA VAL A 26 -3.92 -3.69 -12.46
C VAL A 26 -4.55 -4.34 -11.22
N GLY A 27 -3.74 -4.66 -10.21
CA GLY A 27 -4.24 -5.24 -8.97
C GLY A 27 -5.22 -4.33 -8.23
N THR A 28 -4.98 -3.02 -8.27
CA THR A 28 -5.90 -2.01 -7.73
C THR A 28 -7.25 -2.08 -8.42
N VAL A 29 -7.31 -2.16 -9.76
CA VAL A 29 -8.58 -2.32 -10.50
C VAL A 29 -9.31 -3.60 -10.08
N VAL A 30 -8.61 -4.73 -9.94
CA VAL A 30 -9.23 -5.99 -9.50
C VAL A 30 -9.87 -5.85 -8.12
N MET A 31 -9.18 -5.18 -7.20
CA MET A 31 -9.70 -4.94 -5.85
C MET A 31 -10.84 -3.91 -5.84
N ASN A 32 -10.78 -2.87 -6.68
CA ASN A 32 -11.87 -1.91 -6.83
C ASN A 32 -13.14 -2.61 -7.32
N ARG A 33 -13.02 -3.46 -8.36
CA ARG A 33 -14.13 -4.27 -8.88
C ARG A 33 -14.72 -5.16 -7.78
N LEU A 34 -13.88 -5.91 -7.07
CA LEU A 34 -14.28 -6.76 -5.96
C LEU A 34 -15.08 -6.01 -4.89
N GLN A 35 -14.64 -4.79 -4.54
CA GLN A 35 -15.22 -3.98 -3.47
C GLN A 35 -16.50 -3.23 -3.91
N SER A 36 -16.68 -2.98 -5.21
CA SER A 36 -17.80 -2.18 -5.72
C SER A 36 -19.20 -2.81 -5.57
N GLY A 37 -19.29 -4.12 -5.35
CA GLY A 37 -20.56 -4.87 -5.38
C GLY A 37 -21.14 -5.10 -6.79
N LEU A 38 -20.56 -4.50 -7.84
CA LEU A 38 -20.99 -4.68 -9.24
C LEU A 38 -20.35 -5.89 -9.95
N TYR A 39 -19.36 -6.50 -9.30
CA TYR A 39 -18.56 -7.60 -9.84
C TYR A 39 -18.63 -8.80 -8.88
N PRO A 40 -18.17 -9.99 -9.32
CA PRO A 40 -18.12 -11.17 -8.47
C PRO A 40 -17.37 -10.93 -7.16
N LYS A 41 -17.83 -11.60 -6.09
CA LYS A 41 -17.38 -11.38 -4.71
C LYS A 41 -16.06 -12.09 -4.35
N SER A 42 -15.26 -12.48 -5.34
CA SER A 42 -13.94 -13.08 -5.11
C SER A 42 -12.94 -12.64 -6.17
N VAL A 43 -11.65 -12.59 -5.81
CA VAL A 43 -10.56 -12.22 -6.75
C VAL A 43 -10.59 -13.09 -8.01
N CYS A 44 -10.69 -14.41 -7.84
CA CYS A 44 -10.78 -15.33 -8.97
C CYS A 44 -12.08 -15.16 -9.77
N GLY A 45 -13.18 -14.80 -9.11
CA GLY A 45 -14.44 -14.47 -9.78
C GLY A 45 -14.30 -13.25 -10.68
N VAL A 46 -13.65 -12.18 -10.19
CA VAL A 46 -13.37 -10.98 -11.00
C VAL A 46 -12.44 -11.32 -12.17
N VAL A 47 -11.31 -11.97 -11.90
CA VAL A 47 -10.30 -12.32 -12.93
C VAL A 47 -10.84 -13.30 -13.97
N GLY A 48 -11.72 -14.20 -13.56
CA GLY A 48 -12.31 -15.23 -14.43
C GLY A 48 -13.47 -14.74 -15.30
N GLN A 49 -13.88 -13.47 -15.21
CA GLN A 49 -14.98 -12.96 -16.03
C GLN A 49 -14.64 -13.01 -17.52
N LYS A 50 -15.59 -13.52 -18.31
CA LYS A 50 -15.45 -13.65 -19.77
C LYS A 50 -15.14 -12.28 -20.40
N ASN A 51 -14.11 -12.24 -21.25
CA ASN A 51 -13.68 -11.08 -22.03
C ASN A 51 -13.30 -9.84 -21.19
N GLN A 52 -12.98 -9.99 -19.89
CA GLN A 52 -12.55 -8.86 -19.05
C GLN A 52 -11.03 -8.70 -18.96
N PHE A 53 -10.30 -9.78 -19.22
CA PHE A 53 -8.86 -9.91 -19.15
C PHE A 53 -8.38 -10.81 -20.29
N ALA A 54 -7.07 -10.97 -20.45
CA ALA A 54 -6.41 -11.74 -21.48
C ALA A 54 -6.99 -13.15 -21.62
N LEU A 55 -7.12 -13.61 -22.87
CA LEU A 55 -7.58 -14.96 -23.15
C LEU A 55 -6.65 -15.98 -22.48
N GLY A 56 -7.22 -16.84 -21.63
CA GLY A 56 -6.47 -17.82 -20.85
C GLY A 56 -5.74 -17.24 -19.65
N VAL A 57 -6.14 -16.07 -19.12
CA VAL A 57 -5.54 -15.46 -17.92
C VAL A 57 -5.45 -16.44 -16.74
N LEU A 58 -6.38 -17.38 -16.59
CA LEU A 58 -6.37 -18.41 -15.53
C LEU A 58 -5.68 -19.74 -15.92
N SER A 59 -5.39 -20.00 -17.19
CA SER A 59 -4.83 -21.30 -17.64
C SER A 59 -3.45 -21.23 -18.28
N LYS A 60 -3.10 -20.14 -18.97
CA LYS A 60 -1.81 -20.02 -19.69
C LYS A 60 -0.60 -20.10 -18.75
N PRO A 61 0.53 -20.68 -19.17
CA PRO A 61 1.73 -20.71 -18.35
C PRO A 61 2.31 -19.31 -18.14
N MET A 62 2.93 -19.09 -16.98
CA MET A 62 3.72 -17.89 -16.68
C MET A 62 5.21 -18.25 -16.71
N ASN A 63 6.04 -17.38 -17.28
CA ASN A 63 7.49 -17.55 -17.36
C ASN A 63 8.20 -16.39 -16.65
N LYS A 64 9.19 -15.75 -17.29
CA LYS A 64 9.95 -14.62 -16.75
C LYS A 64 8.99 -13.50 -16.29
N GLY A 65 9.18 -13.05 -15.05
CA GLY A 65 8.36 -12.02 -14.41
C GLY A 65 7.29 -12.55 -13.44
N ARG A 66 7.07 -13.87 -13.38
CA ARG A 66 6.11 -14.50 -12.43
C ARG A 66 6.42 -14.12 -10.98
N ASP A 67 7.69 -14.18 -10.57
CA ASP A 67 8.05 -13.94 -9.16
C ASP A 67 7.79 -12.49 -8.74
N LEU A 68 8.02 -11.54 -9.65
CA LEU A 68 7.67 -10.14 -9.41
C LEU A 68 6.14 -9.98 -9.28
N ALA A 69 5.37 -10.58 -10.17
CA ALA A 69 3.91 -10.57 -10.09
C ALA A 69 3.40 -11.19 -8.79
N ALA A 70 4.00 -12.30 -8.33
CA ALA A 70 3.63 -12.95 -7.07
C ALA A 70 3.93 -12.06 -5.84
N LYS A 71 5.07 -11.35 -5.86
CA LYS A 71 5.42 -10.37 -4.83
C LYS A 71 4.42 -9.20 -4.81
N MET A 72 4.08 -8.65 -5.97
CA MET A 72 3.12 -7.55 -6.09
C MET A 72 1.69 -7.97 -5.72
N ALA A 73 1.28 -9.19 -6.08
CA ALA A 73 0.00 -9.76 -5.67
C ALA A 73 -0.14 -9.81 -4.15
N THR A 74 0.93 -10.19 -3.44
CA THR A 74 0.96 -10.18 -1.98
C THR A 74 0.71 -8.78 -1.42
N ARG A 75 1.37 -7.76 -1.99
CA ARG A 75 1.20 -6.34 -1.58
C ARG A 75 -0.23 -5.86 -1.76
N VAL A 76 -0.81 -6.12 -2.93
CA VAL A 76 -2.21 -5.74 -3.22
C VAL A 76 -3.20 -6.47 -2.31
N LEU A 77 -3.01 -7.77 -2.08
CA LEU A 77 -3.89 -8.53 -1.18
C LEU A 77 -3.78 -8.08 0.28
N ARG A 78 -2.64 -7.47 0.68
CA ARG A 78 -2.45 -6.83 1.99
C ARG A 78 -2.99 -5.40 2.07
N GLY A 79 -3.62 -4.90 1.01
CA GLY A 79 -4.29 -3.61 1.00
C GLY A 79 -3.53 -2.50 0.27
N GLU A 80 -2.36 -2.76 -0.29
CA GLU A 80 -1.65 -1.73 -1.06
C GLU A 80 -2.40 -1.38 -2.35
N ARG A 81 -2.49 -0.09 -2.66
CA ARG A 81 -3.21 0.43 -3.83
C ARG A 81 -2.37 1.47 -4.55
N HIS A 82 -2.52 1.53 -5.86
CA HIS A 82 -1.92 2.59 -6.67
C HIS A 82 -2.70 3.90 -6.44
N PRO A 83 -2.05 4.99 -6.01
CA PRO A 83 -2.74 6.22 -5.56
C PRO A 83 -3.61 6.85 -6.66
N SER A 84 -3.12 6.90 -7.90
CA SER A 84 -3.83 7.50 -9.03
C SER A 84 -4.84 6.57 -9.72
N VAL A 85 -5.02 5.32 -9.24
CA VAL A 85 -5.95 4.32 -9.83
C VAL A 85 -7.14 4.06 -8.90
N SER A 86 -7.26 4.82 -7.81
CA SER A 86 -8.26 4.61 -6.74
C SER A 86 -9.71 4.48 -7.23
N LYS A 87 -10.11 5.22 -8.28
CA LYS A 87 -11.47 5.16 -8.86
C LYS A 87 -11.56 4.32 -10.15
N ALA A 88 -10.43 3.86 -10.68
CA ALA A 88 -10.43 3.15 -11.96
C ALA A 88 -11.13 1.79 -11.83
N MET A 89 -12.02 1.51 -12.76
CA MET A 89 -12.62 0.18 -12.93
C MET A 89 -12.19 -0.47 -14.25
N PHE A 90 -11.49 0.29 -15.10
CA PHE A 90 -11.17 -0.08 -16.46
C PHE A 90 -9.75 0.39 -16.81
N PHE A 91 -9.16 -0.27 -17.80
CA PHE A 91 -7.91 0.13 -18.43
C PHE A 91 -7.84 -0.43 -19.84
N HIS A 92 -6.95 0.12 -20.64
CA HIS A 92 -6.51 -0.46 -21.91
C HIS A 92 -5.06 -0.03 -22.19
N THR A 93 -4.43 -0.64 -23.20
CA THR A 93 -3.07 -0.28 -23.59
C THR A 93 -2.97 1.21 -23.93
N ALA A 94 -1.91 1.85 -23.45
CA ALA A 94 -1.62 3.24 -23.76
C ALA A 94 -1.44 3.45 -25.27
N GLY A 95 -1.77 4.65 -25.77
CA GLY A 95 -1.71 4.99 -27.19
C GLY A 95 -2.90 4.51 -28.03
N MET A 96 -3.77 3.63 -27.52
CA MET A 96 -5.02 3.29 -28.19
C MET A 96 -6.08 4.37 -27.99
N THR A 97 -6.88 4.64 -29.03
CA THR A 97 -8.02 5.57 -28.97
C THR A 97 -9.32 4.82 -29.27
N PHE A 98 -10.36 5.10 -28.49
CA PHE A 98 -11.69 4.52 -28.65
C PHE A 98 -12.73 5.64 -28.84
N PRO A 99 -13.81 5.40 -29.62
CA PRO A 99 -14.81 6.42 -29.94
C PRO A 99 -15.80 6.71 -28.78
N TYR A 100 -15.51 6.26 -27.57
CA TYR A 100 -16.39 6.45 -26.42
C TYR A 100 -16.13 7.77 -25.72
N THR A 101 -17.19 8.55 -25.48
CA THR A 101 -17.15 9.85 -24.81
C THR A 101 -17.26 9.75 -23.27
N ASN A 102 -17.38 8.53 -22.73
CA ASN A 102 -17.61 8.30 -21.32
C ASN A 102 -16.36 7.85 -20.54
N MET A 103 -15.17 7.93 -21.14
CA MET A 103 -13.92 7.49 -20.52
C MET A 103 -13.17 8.67 -19.88
N HIS A 104 -13.10 8.69 -18.54
CA HIS A 104 -12.32 9.69 -17.81
C HIS A 104 -11.01 9.06 -17.34
N TYR A 105 -9.94 9.35 -18.06
CA TYR A 105 -8.60 8.84 -17.78
C TYR A 105 -8.00 9.46 -16.52
N LEU A 106 -7.29 8.64 -15.74
CA LEU A 106 -6.69 9.00 -14.46
C LEU A 106 -5.17 8.99 -14.52
N VAL A 107 -4.59 7.90 -15.04
CA VAL A 107 -3.14 7.70 -15.11
C VAL A 107 -2.76 6.65 -16.14
N GLU A 108 -1.59 6.78 -16.73
CA GLU A 108 -0.85 5.81 -17.49
C GLU A 108 0.20 5.16 -16.58
N ALA A 109 0.13 3.83 -16.43
CA ALA A 109 1.04 3.05 -15.61
C ALA A 109 1.33 1.71 -16.29
N GLY A 110 2.61 1.33 -16.35
CA GLY A 110 3.04 0.04 -16.88
C GLY A 110 2.56 -0.32 -18.29
N GLY A 111 2.38 0.68 -19.16
CA GLY A 111 1.94 0.51 -20.55
C GLY A 111 0.42 0.53 -20.76
N ASN A 112 -0.36 0.81 -19.72
CA ASN A 112 -1.82 0.95 -19.80
C ASN A 112 -2.27 2.33 -19.33
N VAL A 113 -3.38 2.81 -19.86
CA VAL A 113 -4.13 3.95 -19.29
C VAL A 113 -5.33 3.45 -18.51
N PHE A 114 -5.50 3.97 -17.30
CA PHE A 114 -6.53 3.60 -16.35
C PHE A 114 -7.61 4.68 -16.31
N TYR A 115 -8.87 4.27 -16.23
CA TYR A 115 -9.99 5.19 -16.31
C TYR A 115 -11.20 4.70 -15.53
N GLU A 116 -12.07 5.67 -15.21
CA GLU A 116 -13.44 5.42 -14.78
C GLU A 116 -14.41 5.83 -15.87
N LYS A 117 -15.64 5.29 -15.81
CA LYS A 117 -16.71 5.73 -16.71
C LYS A 117 -17.52 6.85 -16.05
N ARG A 118 -17.63 7.99 -16.73
CA ARG A 118 -18.51 9.11 -16.33
C ARG A 118 -19.35 9.58 -17.53
N LYS A 119 -20.53 10.14 -17.26
CA LYS A 119 -21.32 10.81 -18.33
C LYS A 119 -20.51 12.00 -18.86
N ASN A 120 -20.38 12.10 -20.19
CA ASN A 120 -19.71 13.21 -20.89
C ASN A 120 -18.28 13.50 -20.40
N ALA A 121 -17.48 12.45 -20.19
CA ALA A 121 -16.11 12.56 -19.69
C ALA A 121 -15.12 13.14 -20.70
N ARG A 122 -15.35 12.91 -22.00
CA ARG A 122 -14.44 13.27 -23.09
C ARG A 122 -15.24 13.62 -24.34
N ARG A 123 -14.83 14.65 -25.09
CA ARG A 123 -15.33 14.94 -26.44
C ARG A 123 -14.58 14.08 -27.45
N ILE A 124 -15.18 13.82 -28.62
CA ILE A 124 -14.56 13.02 -29.68
C ILE A 124 -13.21 13.62 -30.11
N ASP A 125 -13.11 14.94 -30.05
CA ASP A 125 -11.98 15.73 -30.57
C ASP A 125 -10.91 16.04 -29.51
N ASP A 126 -11.07 15.54 -28.28
CA ASP A 126 -10.08 15.79 -27.23
C ASP A 126 -8.73 15.18 -27.61
N PRO A 127 -7.59 15.84 -27.28
CA PRO A 127 -6.28 15.28 -27.55
C PRO A 127 -6.10 13.91 -26.86
N PRO A 128 -5.13 13.09 -27.30
CA PRO A 128 -4.76 11.88 -26.59
C PRO A 128 -4.48 12.17 -25.11
N PHE A 129 -4.87 11.24 -24.24
CA PHE A 129 -4.60 11.37 -22.82
C PHE A 129 -3.10 11.56 -22.58
N ARG A 130 -2.78 12.56 -21.77
CA ARG A 130 -1.45 12.74 -21.20
C ARG A 130 -1.60 12.57 -19.70
N ASN A 131 -0.61 11.91 -19.09
CA ASN A 131 -0.57 11.81 -17.64
C ASN A 131 -0.73 13.21 -17.03
N PRO A 132 -1.67 13.41 -16.09
CA PRO A 132 -1.70 14.64 -15.34
C PRO A 132 -0.32 14.77 -14.68
N SER A 133 0.33 15.93 -14.89
CA SER A 133 1.61 16.23 -14.26
C SER A 133 1.50 15.87 -12.78
N SER A 134 2.38 14.96 -12.31
CA SER A 134 2.33 14.48 -10.94
C SER A 134 2.19 15.66 -9.97
N PRO A 135 1.37 15.58 -8.90
CA PRO A 135 1.23 16.67 -7.94
C PRO A 135 2.55 17.07 -7.23
N THR A 136 3.65 16.38 -7.48
CA THR A 136 4.99 16.73 -6.99
C THR A 136 5.71 17.80 -7.81
N ALA A 137 5.10 18.36 -8.87
CA ALA A 137 5.72 19.41 -9.69
C ALA A 137 4.85 20.67 -9.85
N GLN A 138 4.01 21.01 -8.87
CA GLN A 138 3.59 22.41 -8.70
C GLN A 138 4.55 23.09 -7.72
N THR A 139 5.66 23.61 -8.26
CA THR A 139 6.34 24.75 -7.64
C THR A 139 5.48 25.98 -7.89
N GLU A 140 4.37 26.08 -7.17
CA GLU A 140 3.81 27.38 -6.82
C GLU A 140 4.65 27.87 -5.64
N PRO A 141 5.29 29.05 -5.68
CA PRO A 141 5.88 29.62 -4.49
C PRO A 141 4.73 29.91 -3.53
N ARG A 142 4.42 28.96 -2.65
CA ARG A 142 3.61 29.23 -1.47
C ARG A 142 4.39 30.27 -0.70
N LEU A 143 3.94 31.52 -0.77
CA LEU A 143 4.43 32.58 0.10
C LEU A 143 4.36 32.02 1.52
N ILE A 144 5.53 31.75 2.10
CA ILE A 144 5.64 31.34 3.49
C ILE A 144 5.13 32.56 4.25
N ARG A 145 3.88 32.50 4.73
CA ARG A 145 3.51 33.31 5.88
C ARG A 145 4.43 32.82 6.98
N ILE A 146 5.43 33.63 7.30
CA ILE A 146 6.27 33.48 8.47
C ILE A 146 5.27 33.38 9.63
N ALA A 147 5.10 32.16 10.17
CA ALA A 147 4.37 32.01 11.41
C ALA A 147 5.23 32.72 12.45
N GLU A 148 4.65 33.74 13.09
CA GLU A 148 5.26 34.44 14.21
C GLU A 148 5.69 33.38 15.24
N GLU A 149 6.98 33.41 15.63
CA GLU A 149 7.54 32.44 16.56
C GLU A 149 6.70 32.39 17.85
N PRO A 150 6.34 31.21 18.36
CA PRO A 150 5.68 31.13 19.65
C PRO A 150 6.66 31.64 20.72
N ARG A 151 6.36 32.79 21.32
CA ARG A 151 7.09 33.29 22.49
C ARG A 151 7.11 32.21 23.56
N TYR A 152 8.31 31.76 23.91
CA TYR A 152 8.53 30.83 25.01
C TYR A 152 8.07 31.47 26.32
N VAL A 153 6.94 31.00 26.86
CA VAL A 153 6.55 31.31 28.23
C VAL A 153 7.32 30.36 29.14
N ARG A 154 8.29 30.91 29.88
CA ARG A 154 9.09 30.15 30.85
C ARG A 154 8.15 29.54 31.92
N PRO A 155 8.17 28.22 32.14
CA PRO A 155 7.36 27.61 33.18
C PRO A 155 7.83 28.07 34.57
N PRO A 156 6.92 28.19 35.56
CA PRO A 156 7.29 28.55 36.93
C PRO A 156 8.21 27.48 37.53
N SER A 157 9.22 27.93 38.25
CA SER A 157 10.25 27.09 38.88
C SER A 157 9.63 26.27 40.00
N VAL A 158 9.54 24.95 39.84
CA VAL A 158 9.16 24.05 40.93
C VAL A 158 10.37 23.84 41.83
N SER A 159 10.36 24.43 43.04
CA SER A 159 11.33 24.09 44.09
C SER A 159 11.08 22.66 44.56
N HIS A 160 11.92 21.72 44.14
CA HIS A 160 11.96 20.39 44.75
C HIS A 160 12.65 20.50 46.12
N ARG A 161 11.89 20.34 47.19
CA ARG A 161 12.46 20.06 48.51
C ARG A 161 12.99 18.62 48.51
N ILE A 162 14.29 18.47 48.68
CA ILE A 162 14.95 17.17 48.86
C ILE A 162 14.53 16.61 50.21
N ALA A 163 13.89 15.44 50.23
CA ALA A 163 13.61 14.69 51.44
C ALA A 163 14.89 13.93 51.89
N ALA A 164 15.17 13.96 53.19
CA ALA A 164 16.32 13.31 53.81
C ALA A 164 16.23 11.77 53.75
N PRO A 165 17.37 11.05 53.70
CA PRO A 165 17.38 9.58 53.69
C PRO A 165 17.08 8.98 55.08
N ALA A 166 16.35 7.86 55.08
CA ALA A 166 16.03 7.06 56.26
C ALA A 166 17.23 6.21 56.73
N PRO A 167 17.35 5.85 58.03
CA PRO A 167 18.49 5.12 58.56
C PRO A 167 18.44 3.60 58.27
N HIS A 168 19.65 3.05 58.12
CA HIS A 168 19.97 1.66 57.80
C HIS A 168 19.54 0.65 58.88
N SER A 169 18.99 -0.48 58.45
CA SER A 169 18.78 -1.69 59.27
C SER A 169 19.99 -2.63 59.18
N VAL A 170 20.39 -3.12 60.35
CA VAL A 170 21.57 -3.95 60.64
C VAL A 170 21.39 -5.38 60.08
N GLY A 171 22.38 -5.86 59.32
CA GLY A 171 22.47 -7.24 58.83
C GLY A 171 23.22 -8.16 59.80
N LEU A 172 22.71 -9.38 59.98
CA LEU A 172 23.19 -10.44 60.86
C LEU A 172 24.60 -10.94 60.53
N ALA A 173 25.32 -11.37 61.57
CA ALA A 173 26.67 -11.92 61.53
C ALA A 173 26.76 -13.29 60.79
N PRO A 174 27.90 -13.63 60.17
CA PRO A 174 28.08 -14.90 59.47
C PRO A 174 28.36 -16.06 60.43
N MET A 175 27.72 -17.20 60.19
CA MET A 175 28.06 -18.48 60.86
C MET A 175 29.38 -19.03 60.33
N THR A 176 30.15 -19.67 61.23
CA THR A 176 31.48 -20.22 60.96
C THR A 176 31.44 -21.69 60.55
N VAL A 177 32.43 -22.11 59.77
CA VAL A 177 32.54 -23.45 59.15
C VAL A 177 32.58 -24.62 60.16
N THR A 178 32.79 -24.36 61.45
CA THR A 178 32.71 -25.35 62.53
C THR A 178 31.29 -25.89 62.76
N ASP A 179 30.24 -25.17 62.36
CA ASP A 179 28.84 -25.60 62.53
C ASP A 179 28.39 -26.65 61.48
N LEU A 180 29.18 -26.89 60.43
CA LEU A 180 28.83 -27.83 59.35
C LEU A 180 29.26 -29.29 59.59
N ILE A 181 30.03 -29.59 60.64
CA ILE A 181 30.61 -30.94 60.85
C ILE A 181 29.82 -31.78 61.88
N ALA A 182 28.90 -31.17 62.65
CA ALA A 182 28.12 -31.89 63.67
C ALA A 182 26.89 -32.65 63.15
N ALA A 183 26.55 -32.58 61.86
CA ALA A 183 25.34 -33.20 61.31
C ALA A 183 25.57 -34.53 60.56
N ASN A 184 26.82 -35.02 60.44
CA ASN A 184 27.16 -36.29 59.79
C ASN A 184 27.87 -37.25 60.76
N GLY A 185 27.16 -37.71 61.79
CA GLY A 185 27.70 -38.73 62.70
C GLY A 185 26.69 -39.31 63.67
N ASN A 186 25.77 -40.15 63.17
CA ASN A 186 25.48 -41.52 63.63
C ASN A 186 24.29 -42.08 62.85
#